data_AF-F4Y2C3-F1
#
_entry.id   AF-F4Y2C3-F1
#
_cell.length_a   1.000
_cell.length_b   1.000
_cell.length_c   1.000
_cell.angle_alpha   90.00
_cell.angle_beta   90.00
_cell.angle_gamma   90.00
#
_symmetry.space_group_name_H-M   'P 1'
#
loop_
_entity.id
_entity.type
_entity.pdbx_description
1 polymer ?
#
loop_
_entity_poly.entity_id
_entity_poly.type
_entity_poly.pdbx_seq_one_letter_code
_entity_poly.pdbx_strand_id
1 'polypeptide(L)'
;MQVVIIGAGMSGICMAIKLKKAKIPFIILEKYSRIGGTWRDNNYPGCACDIPAHLYCYSFEMKYDWNQVYPSQPEILKYLEHCTRKYNIYPHIRFNQEVISAHFNAKNCLWYVDTADNKTITANILISAWGGLNLPKLPNLNSLESFKGVSFHSARWNHSFDLTDKTVAVVGTAASAVQFIPEVAKKVKQLLIFQRTPNWITNRDDGTYSAQMQWYFKKFPILMQLHRGLLYLRNDLISFPLFTTGSFISKYLQKQLEKRIHQEIDDSRVRDAVIPSYQPGCKRILINNDFYQTLNRKNVELITDKIDKITADSLVTEPGKDYKVDAIIYATGFNSLSYKKMDIRGSNGESLAGIWGNEPEAYLGISVSNFPNFFSLLGPNTGLGHSSVILMVECQVNYIIGCLNKMLTEDWKSLEVKEEAMRRYYQDLWKTMAKRVWTKENCMSWYQNKDGRVFALWPGNTIQYWWATRKPIFDDYIST
;
A
#
# COMPACT_ATOMS: atom_id res chain seq x y z
N MET A 1 15.37 -8.74 -26.11
CA MET A 1 14.40 -8.77 -25.00
C MET A 1 13.92 -7.35 -24.69
N GLN A 2 12.60 -7.09 -24.78
CA GLN A 2 11.96 -5.83 -24.42
C GLN A 2 11.03 -6.04 -23.20
N VAL A 3 11.11 -5.16 -22.21
CA VAL A 3 10.27 -5.21 -20.99
C VAL A 3 9.23 -4.10 -21.00
N VAL A 4 7.99 -4.42 -20.64
CA VAL A 4 6.94 -3.43 -20.33
C VAL A 4 6.66 -3.46 -18.83
N ILE A 5 6.70 -2.29 -18.19
CA ILE A 5 6.37 -2.10 -16.78
C ILE A 5 5.06 -1.30 -16.69
N ILE A 6 4.08 -1.81 -15.95
CA ILE A 6 2.80 -1.12 -15.74
C ILE A 6 2.87 -0.33 -14.42
N GLY A 7 2.96 1.00 -14.52
CA GLY A 7 2.94 1.93 -13.39
C GLY A 7 4.30 2.55 -13.05
N ALA A 8 4.29 3.86 -12.77
CA ALA A 8 5.47 4.66 -12.41
C ALA A 8 5.46 5.08 -10.92
N GLY A 9 5.06 4.15 -10.04
CA GLY A 9 5.21 4.27 -8.59
C GLY A 9 6.59 3.80 -8.10
N MET A 10 6.77 3.70 -6.77
CA MET A 10 8.03 3.24 -6.16
C MET A 10 8.50 1.87 -6.71
N SER A 11 7.59 0.93 -6.97
CA SER A 11 7.96 -0.39 -7.51
C SER A 11 8.45 -0.32 -8.95
N GLY A 12 7.71 0.37 -9.83
CA GLY A 12 8.06 0.48 -11.25
C GLY A 12 9.34 1.25 -11.49
N ILE A 13 9.57 2.35 -10.75
CA ILE A 13 10.83 3.10 -10.82
C ILE A 13 12.01 2.27 -10.30
N CYS A 14 11.84 1.48 -9.23
CA CYS A 14 12.89 0.57 -8.76
C CYS A 14 13.28 -0.45 -9.82
N MET A 15 12.28 -1.09 -10.44
CA MET A 15 12.48 -2.06 -11.52
C MET A 15 13.19 -1.43 -12.72
N ALA A 16 12.74 -0.27 -13.17
CA ALA A 16 13.35 0.47 -14.28
C ALA A 16 14.82 0.85 -14.03
N ILE A 17 15.15 1.31 -12.81
CA ILE A 17 16.54 1.62 -12.45
C ILE A 17 17.42 0.36 -12.57
N LYS A 18 16.92 -0.80 -12.13
CA LYS A 18 17.67 -2.05 -12.15
C LYS A 18 17.78 -2.62 -13.58
N LEU A 19 16.73 -2.54 -14.39
CA LEU A 19 16.77 -2.88 -15.82
C LEU A 19 17.77 -2.00 -16.57
N LYS A 20 17.78 -0.69 -16.30
CA LYS A 20 18.74 0.25 -16.90
C LYS A 20 20.17 -0.11 -16.55
N LYS A 21 20.45 -0.43 -15.27
CA LYS A 21 21.79 -0.89 -14.83
C LYS A 21 22.18 -2.21 -15.51
N ALA A 22 21.23 -3.11 -15.74
CA ALA A 22 21.44 -4.36 -16.47
C ALA A 22 21.46 -4.20 -18.01
N LYS A 23 21.29 -2.97 -18.53
CA LYS A 23 21.22 -2.66 -19.97
C LYS A 23 20.10 -3.43 -20.71
N ILE A 24 19.02 -3.77 -20.01
CA ILE A 24 17.85 -4.43 -20.60
C ILE A 24 16.87 -3.34 -21.06
N PRO A 25 16.49 -3.30 -22.36
CA PRO A 25 15.51 -2.34 -22.87
C PRO A 25 14.14 -2.44 -22.18
N PHE A 26 13.57 -1.30 -21.81
CA PHE A 26 12.27 -1.25 -21.16
C PHE A 26 11.48 0.02 -21.52
N ILE A 27 10.17 -0.05 -21.31
CA ILE A 27 9.28 1.10 -21.23
C ILE A 27 8.40 0.98 -19.98
N ILE A 28 8.00 2.12 -19.42
CA ILE A 28 6.99 2.22 -18.37
C ILE A 28 5.73 2.84 -18.96
N LEU A 29 4.57 2.24 -18.70
CA LEU A 29 3.27 2.80 -19.03
C LEU A 29 2.63 3.34 -17.75
N GLU A 30 2.36 4.65 -17.72
CA GLU A 30 1.75 5.33 -16.58
C GLU A 30 0.46 6.02 -17.01
N LYS A 31 -0.65 5.71 -16.34
CA LYS A 31 -1.97 6.21 -16.69
C LYS A 31 -2.15 7.72 -16.51
N TYR A 32 -1.35 8.36 -15.66
CA TYR A 32 -1.41 9.81 -15.43
C TYR A 32 -0.23 10.56 -16.04
N SER A 33 -0.25 11.88 -15.92
CA SER A 33 0.74 12.80 -16.46
C SER A 33 2.02 12.95 -15.63
N ARG A 34 2.12 12.27 -14.48
CA ARG A 34 3.23 12.40 -13.53
C ARG A 34 3.52 11.06 -12.84
N ILE A 35 4.78 10.83 -12.47
CA ILE A 35 5.18 9.70 -11.63
C ILE A 35 4.64 9.85 -10.19
N GLY A 36 4.72 8.79 -9.39
CA GLY A 36 4.52 8.87 -7.95
C GLY A 36 3.65 7.77 -7.36
N GLY A 37 2.74 7.20 -8.14
CA GLY A 37 1.77 6.21 -7.65
C GLY A 37 1.01 6.75 -6.44
N THR A 38 1.04 6.00 -5.33
CA THR A 38 0.42 6.38 -4.04
C THR A 38 0.74 7.82 -3.63
N TRP A 39 1.99 8.26 -3.80
CA TRP A 39 2.46 9.58 -3.36
C TRP A 39 2.12 10.70 -4.33
N ARG A 40 1.61 10.40 -5.52
CA ARG A 40 1.00 11.40 -6.40
C ARG A 40 -0.50 11.51 -6.11
N ASP A 41 -1.16 10.36 -5.97
CA ASP A 41 -2.60 10.27 -5.84
C ASP A 41 -3.12 10.75 -4.47
N ASN A 42 -2.44 10.39 -3.38
CA ASN A 42 -2.81 10.81 -2.05
C ASN A 42 -2.04 12.07 -1.72
N ASN A 43 -2.72 13.21 -1.63
CA ASN A 43 -2.13 14.52 -1.31
C ASN A 43 -3.00 15.32 -0.33
N TYR A 44 -3.79 14.60 0.48
CA TYR A 44 -4.61 15.19 1.54
C TYR A 44 -3.72 15.80 2.67
N PRO A 45 -4.23 16.78 3.44
CA PRO A 45 -3.49 17.40 4.54
C PRO A 45 -3.01 16.36 5.56
N GLY A 46 -1.75 16.48 6.00
CA GLY A 46 -1.15 15.54 6.95
C GLY A 46 -0.72 14.19 6.35
N CYS A 47 -0.88 13.97 5.04
CA CYS A 47 -0.47 12.73 4.39
C CYS A 47 1.02 12.46 4.59
N ALA A 48 1.35 11.32 5.20
CA ALA A 48 2.72 10.92 5.49
C ALA A 48 2.88 9.40 5.56
N CYS A 49 4.12 8.94 5.43
CA CYS A 49 4.45 7.54 5.62
C CYS A 49 4.47 7.18 7.11
N ASP A 50 4.09 5.94 7.41
CA ASP A 50 4.14 5.34 8.74
C ASP A 50 5.40 4.47 8.94
N ILE A 51 6.35 4.55 8.00
CA ILE A 51 7.67 3.91 8.08
C ILE A 51 8.73 5.02 8.11
N PRO A 52 9.77 4.88 8.95
CA PRO A 52 10.87 5.83 8.97
C PRO A 52 11.51 6.04 7.58
N ALA A 53 11.88 7.27 7.25
CA ALA A 53 12.33 7.69 5.92
C ALA A 53 13.55 6.89 5.43
N HIS A 54 14.47 6.59 6.34
CA HIS A 54 15.67 5.81 6.05
C HIS A 54 15.39 4.32 5.81
N LEU A 55 14.18 3.82 6.09
CA LEU A 55 13.68 2.51 5.64
C LEU A 55 12.73 2.62 4.44
N TYR A 56 11.99 3.73 4.33
CA TYR A 56 11.09 4.02 3.22
C TYR A 56 11.78 4.80 2.08
N CYS A 57 12.97 4.33 1.72
CA CYS A 57 13.74 4.77 0.56
C CYS A 57 14.53 3.59 -0.01
N TYR A 58 14.96 3.70 -1.27
CA TYR A 58 15.77 2.68 -1.90
C TYR A 58 17.11 2.51 -1.17
N SER A 59 17.50 1.27 -0.90
CA SER A 59 18.77 0.97 -0.21
C SER A 59 19.99 1.44 -1.02
N PHE A 60 19.86 1.46 -2.35
CA PHE A 60 20.90 1.93 -3.27
C PHE A 60 20.87 3.45 -3.52
N GLU A 61 19.89 4.17 -2.97
CA GLU A 61 19.74 5.61 -3.13
C GLU A 61 19.15 6.22 -1.85
N MET A 62 19.89 6.11 -0.75
CA MET A 62 19.49 6.73 0.51
C MET A 62 19.70 8.25 0.44
N LYS A 63 18.78 8.99 1.06
CA LYS A 63 18.78 10.46 1.15
C LYS A 63 19.18 10.87 2.56
N TYR A 64 20.11 11.82 2.71
CA TYR A 64 20.68 12.22 4.00
C TYR A 64 19.92 13.36 4.69
N ASP A 65 19.21 14.17 3.91
CA ASP A 65 18.56 15.43 4.30
C ASP A 65 17.05 15.27 4.46
N TRP A 66 16.57 14.11 4.93
CA TRP A 66 15.16 13.97 5.29
C TRP A 66 14.80 14.94 6.42
N ASN A 67 13.68 15.65 6.31
CA ASN A 67 13.24 16.60 7.33
C ASN A 67 12.64 15.91 8.55
N GLN A 68 11.82 14.89 8.30
CA GLN A 68 11.08 14.15 9.33
C GLN A 68 11.48 12.68 9.33
N VAL A 69 11.49 12.05 10.52
CA VAL A 69 11.64 10.60 10.67
C VAL A 69 10.57 9.90 9.86
N TYR A 70 9.31 10.32 9.95
CA TYR A 70 8.20 9.83 9.13
C TYR A 70 7.92 10.84 8.03
N PRO A 71 8.40 10.62 6.80
CA PRO A 71 8.42 11.66 5.80
C PRO A 71 7.02 11.97 5.28
N SER A 72 6.79 13.25 5.01
CA SER A 72 5.54 13.72 4.42
C SER A 72 5.42 13.27 2.96
N GLN A 73 4.19 13.18 2.48
CA GLN A 73 3.87 12.91 1.09
C GLN A 73 4.67 13.75 0.08
N PRO A 74 4.75 15.10 0.18
CA PRO A 74 5.47 15.90 -0.81
C PRO A 74 6.97 15.62 -0.77
N GLU A 75 7.53 15.27 0.39
CA GLU A 75 8.94 14.93 0.53
C GLU A 75 9.27 13.60 -0.15
N ILE A 76 8.42 12.59 0.03
CA ILE A 76 8.58 11.28 -0.64
C ILE A 76 8.42 11.43 -2.15
N LEU A 77 7.44 12.21 -2.60
CA LEU A 77 7.25 12.46 -4.03
C LEU A 77 8.48 13.14 -4.63
N LYS A 78 9.03 14.17 -3.97
CA LYS A 78 10.30 14.81 -4.39
C LYS A 78 11.46 13.82 -4.43
N TYR A 79 11.57 12.91 -3.46
CA TYR A 79 12.58 11.85 -3.46
C TYR A 79 12.45 10.91 -4.66
N LEU A 80 11.23 10.46 -4.97
CA LEU A 80 11.00 9.58 -6.12
C LEU A 80 11.29 10.29 -7.45
N GLU A 81 10.91 11.57 -7.57
CA GLU A 81 11.26 12.40 -8.73
C GLU A 81 12.78 12.60 -8.86
N HIS A 82 13.48 12.82 -7.74
CA HIS A 82 14.94 12.87 -7.71
C HIS A 82 15.55 11.58 -8.26
N CYS A 83 15.11 10.42 -7.77
CA CYS A 83 15.59 9.12 -8.27
C CYS A 83 15.32 8.98 -9.77
N THR A 84 14.11 9.33 -10.21
CA THR A 84 13.71 9.23 -11.62
C THR A 84 14.57 10.12 -12.52
N ARG A 85 14.95 11.33 -12.08
CA ARG A 85 15.91 12.21 -12.78
C ARG A 85 17.33 11.67 -12.74
N LYS A 86 17.85 11.34 -11.54
CA LYS A 86 19.24 10.89 -11.33
C LYS A 86 19.60 9.67 -12.19
N TYR A 87 18.67 8.72 -12.30
CA TYR A 87 18.86 7.52 -13.11
C TYR A 87 18.36 7.68 -14.56
N ASN A 88 17.94 8.90 -14.95
CA ASN A 88 17.46 9.24 -16.29
C ASN A 88 16.35 8.29 -16.78
N ILE A 89 15.31 8.11 -15.96
CA ILE A 89 14.22 7.17 -16.25
C ILE A 89 13.08 7.83 -17.05
N TYR A 90 12.89 9.15 -16.94
CA TYR A 90 11.81 9.87 -17.64
C TYR A 90 11.68 9.57 -19.14
N PRO A 91 12.77 9.47 -19.95
CA PRO A 91 12.65 9.15 -21.38
C PRO A 91 12.03 7.78 -21.67
N HIS A 92 11.99 6.89 -20.68
CA HIS A 92 11.44 5.54 -20.80
C HIS A 92 9.98 5.46 -20.31
N ILE A 93 9.40 6.58 -19.84
CA ILE A 93 8.03 6.62 -19.34
C ILE A 93 7.10 7.19 -20.40
N ARG A 94 6.03 6.46 -20.71
CA ARG A 94 4.91 6.97 -21.49
C ARG A 94 3.77 7.31 -20.54
N PHE A 95 3.57 8.61 -20.33
CA PHE A 95 2.49 9.16 -19.50
C PHE A 95 1.17 9.20 -20.25
N ASN A 96 0.06 9.26 -19.50
CA ASN A 96 -1.30 9.22 -20.03
C ASN A 96 -1.55 7.97 -20.90
N GLN A 97 -0.95 6.85 -20.51
CA GLN A 97 -1.08 5.56 -21.19
C GLN A 97 -1.60 4.55 -20.17
N GLU A 98 -2.93 4.50 -20.05
CA GLU A 98 -3.59 3.47 -19.26
C GLU A 98 -3.59 2.15 -20.02
N VAL A 99 -3.08 1.10 -19.40
CA VAL A 99 -3.19 -0.27 -19.94
C VAL A 99 -4.57 -0.81 -19.63
N ILE A 100 -5.27 -1.29 -20.65
CA ILE A 100 -6.63 -1.83 -20.53
C ILE A 100 -6.65 -3.36 -20.57
N SER A 101 -5.78 -3.95 -21.40
CA SER A 101 -5.62 -5.40 -21.52
C SER A 101 -4.19 -5.79 -21.85
N ALA A 102 -3.84 -7.04 -21.56
CA ALA A 102 -2.63 -7.67 -22.05
C ALA A 102 -2.88 -9.16 -22.29
N HIS A 103 -2.37 -9.73 -23.38
CA HIS A 103 -2.50 -11.15 -23.64
C HIS A 103 -1.17 -11.76 -24.10
N PHE A 104 -0.88 -12.96 -23.61
CA PHE A 104 0.31 -13.69 -24.01
C PHE A 104 0.06 -14.50 -25.28
N ASN A 105 0.94 -14.38 -26.26
CA ASN A 105 0.95 -15.19 -27.46
C ASN A 105 2.00 -16.30 -27.31
N ALA A 106 1.54 -17.54 -27.10
CA ALA A 106 2.41 -18.69 -26.90
C ALA A 106 3.28 -19.02 -28.14
N LYS A 107 2.78 -18.78 -29.35
CA LYS A 107 3.52 -19.06 -30.59
C LYS A 107 4.78 -18.20 -30.72
N ASN A 108 4.67 -16.93 -30.34
CA ASN A 108 5.75 -15.95 -30.48
C ASN A 108 6.51 -15.70 -29.17
N CYS A 109 6.02 -16.20 -28.03
CA CYS A 109 6.52 -15.91 -26.69
C CYS A 109 6.54 -14.40 -26.36
N LEU A 110 5.47 -13.70 -26.74
CA LEU A 110 5.33 -12.25 -26.59
C LEU A 110 4.02 -11.89 -25.89
N TRP A 111 4.10 -10.86 -25.04
CA TRP A 111 2.95 -10.12 -24.54
C TRP A 111 2.54 -9.04 -25.53
N TYR A 112 1.25 -8.96 -25.81
CA TYR A 112 0.60 -7.85 -26.50
C TYR A 112 -0.14 -7.03 -25.44
N VAL A 113 0.21 -5.76 -25.31
CA VAL A 113 -0.29 -4.87 -24.25
C VAL A 113 -1.06 -3.73 -24.89
N ASP A 114 -2.36 -3.67 -24.64
CA ASP A 114 -3.26 -2.68 -25.22
C ASP A 114 -3.46 -1.50 -24.28
N THR A 115 -3.38 -0.29 -24.83
CA THR A 115 -3.58 0.97 -24.12
C THR A 115 -4.92 1.60 -24.48
N ALA A 116 -5.43 2.47 -23.59
CA ALA A 116 -6.72 3.15 -23.74
C ALA A 116 -6.82 4.04 -25.01
N ASP A 117 -5.69 4.40 -25.63
CA ASP A 117 -5.64 5.10 -26.92
C ASP A 117 -5.61 4.14 -28.13
N ASN A 118 -6.05 2.90 -27.94
CA ASN A 118 -6.17 1.84 -28.94
C ASN A 118 -4.83 1.47 -29.63
N LYS A 119 -3.71 1.60 -28.91
CA LYS A 119 -2.42 1.12 -29.39
C LYS A 119 -2.05 -0.20 -28.71
N THR A 120 -1.37 -1.05 -29.46
CA THR A 120 -0.81 -2.31 -28.93
C THR A 120 0.69 -2.23 -28.91
N ILE A 121 1.29 -2.59 -27.78
CA ILE A 121 2.73 -2.66 -27.57
C ILE A 121 3.12 -4.10 -27.34
N THR A 122 4.12 -4.58 -28.08
CA THR A 122 4.67 -5.93 -27.91
C THR A 122 5.83 -5.93 -26.91
N ALA A 123 5.89 -6.94 -26.05
CA ALA A 123 6.96 -7.12 -25.08
C ALA A 123 7.34 -8.59 -24.93
N ASN A 124 8.61 -8.87 -24.61
CA ASN A 124 9.00 -10.21 -24.17
C ASN A 124 8.52 -10.45 -22.74
N ILE A 125 8.66 -9.45 -21.87
CA ILE A 125 8.37 -9.51 -20.44
C ILE A 125 7.34 -8.45 -20.07
N LEU A 126 6.35 -8.85 -19.27
CA LEU A 126 5.37 -7.95 -18.67
C LEU A 126 5.55 -7.89 -17.15
N ILE A 127 5.74 -6.68 -16.60
CA ILE A 127 5.91 -6.47 -15.17
C ILE A 127 4.77 -5.62 -14.63
N SER A 128 3.99 -6.18 -13.71
CA SER A 128 2.98 -5.44 -12.97
C SER A 128 3.62 -4.65 -11.82
N ALA A 129 3.44 -3.34 -11.82
CA ALA A 129 3.86 -2.43 -10.74
C ALA A 129 2.74 -1.44 -10.37
N TRP A 130 1.47 -1.82 -10.57
CA TRP A 130 0.31 -0.94 -10.40
C TRP A 130 -0.06 -0.66 -8.93
N GLY A 131 0.41 -1.50 -8.00
CA GLY A 131 0.17 -1.39 -6.55
C GLY A 131 -1.27 -1.70 -6.12
N GLY A 132 -1.45 -2.39 -4.98
CA GLY A 132 -2.76 -2.88 -4.54
C GLY A 132 -3.75 -1.83 -4.01
N LEU A 133 -3.29 -0.62 -3.67
CA LEU A 133 -4.09 0.43 -3.01
C LEU A 133 -4.21 1.70 -3.88
N ASN A 134 -4.68 1.55 -5.12
CA ASN A 134 -4.76 2.65 -6.09
C ASN A 134 -6.20 3.05 -6.51
N LEU A 135 -7.18 2.16 -6.33
CA LEU A 135 -8.58 2.40 -6.68
C LEU A 135 -9.38 2.77 -5.43
N PRO A 136 -9.81 4.03 -5.27
CA PRO A 136 -10.66 4.45 -4.16
C PRO A 136 -11.94 3.60 -4.08
N LYS A 137 -12.35 3.26 -2.85
CA LYS A 137 -13.59 2.52 -2.61
C LYS A 137 -14.58 3.44 -1.91
N LEU A 138 -15.65 3.82 -2.60
CA LEU A 138 -16.77 4.51 -1.96
C LEU A 138 -17.53 3.54 -1.04
N PRO A 139 -18.15 4.03 0.05
CA PRO A 139 -18.94 3.18 0.92
C PRO A 139 -20.16 2.64 0.16
N ASN A 140 -20.68 1.48 0.56
CA ASN A 140 -21.94 1.00 0.02
C ASN A 140 -23.08 1.63 0.84
N LEU A 141 -23.52 2.83 0.44
CA LEU A 141 -24.60 3.57 1.08
C LEU A 141 -25.69 3.86 0.05
N ASN A 142 -26.94 3.82 0.49
CA ASN A 142 -28.07 4.22 -0.34
C ASN A 142 -27.95 5.70 -0.69
N SER A 143 -28.27 6.05 -1.95
CA SER A 143 -28.42 7.44 -2.39
C SER A 143 -27.16 8.31 -2.28
N LEU A 144 -25.95 7.73 -2.46
CA LEU A 144 -24.70 8.51 -2.51
C LEU A 144 -24.76 9.69 -3.48
N GLU A 145 -25.35 9.49 -4.65
CA GLU A 145 -25.49 10.50 -5.71
C GLU A 145 -26.52 11.58 -5.39
N SER A 146 -27.32 11.41 -4.33
CA SER A 146 -28.35 12.38 -3.95
C SER A 146 -27.77 13.61 -3.25
N PHE A 147 -26.56 13.54 -2.69
CA PHE A 147 -25.92 14.66 -2.01
C PHE A 147 -25.60 15.79 -2.98
N LYS A 148 -26.14 16.98 -2.72
CA LYS A 148 -25.97 18.18 -3.56
C LYS A 148 -24.76 19.02 -3.15
N GLY A 149 -24.22 18.79 -1.95
CA GLY A 149 -22.99 19.44 -1.48
C GLY A 149 -21.73 18.84 -2.09
N VAL A 150 -20.57 19.30 -1.63
CA VAL A 150 -19.28 18.80 -2.15
C VAL A 150 -18.90 17.48 -1.48
N SER A 151 -18.67 16.43 -2.26
CA SER A 151 -18.17 15.17 -1.74
C SER A 151 -16.96 14.66 -2.51
N PHE A 152 -15.98 14.10 -1.80
CA PHE A 152 -14.78 13.54 -2.42
C PHE A 152 -14.12 12.49 -1.55
N HIS A 153 -13.33 11.61 -2.17
CA HIS A 153 -12.53 10.61 -1.47
C HIS A 153 -11.14 11.16 -1.12
N SER A 154 -10.55 10.75 0.01
CA SER A 154 -9.24 11.25 0.47
C SER A 154 -8.11 11.11 -0.58
N ALA A 155 -8.12 10.01 -1.33
CA ALA A 155 -7.21 9.73 -2.44
C ALA A 155 -7.44 10.58 -3.70
N ARG A 156 -8.45 11.46 -3.72
CA ARG A 156 -8.78 12.42 -4.78
C ARG A 156 -9.16 13.75 -4.13
N TRP A 157 -8.26 14.24 -3.27
CA TRP A 157 -8.53 15.41 -2.45
C TRP A 157 -8.86 16.63 -3.29
N ASN A 158 -9.98 17.30 -2.98
CA ASN A 158 -10.40 18.49 -3.69
C ASN A 158 -9.74 19.75 -3.07
N HIS A 159 -8.64 20.21 -3.66
CA HIS A 159 -7.92 21.40 -3.20
C HIS A 159 -8.60 22.72 -3.58
N SER A 160 -9.61 22.72 -4.47
CA SER A 160 -10.31 23.95 -4.86
C SER A 160 -11.48 24.29 -3.94
N PHE A 161 -11.84 23.41 -3.00
CA PHE A 161 -12.93 23.63 -2.05
C PHE A 161 -12.38 24.02 -0.68
N ASP A 162 -12.73 25.22 -0.22
CA ASP A 162 -12.37 25.68 1.12
C ASP A 162 -13.32 25.09 2.17
N LEU A 163 -12.72 24.45 3.17
CA LEU A 163 -13.43 23.82 4.30
C LEU A 163 -13.66 24.80 5.46
N THR A 164 -13.09 26.01 5.40
CA THR A 164 -13.20 27.01 6.47
C THR A 164 -14.66 27.35 6.76
N ASP A 165 -15.02 27.39 8.04
CA ASP A 165 -16.38 27.67 8.54
C ASP A 165 -17.49 26.73 8.03
N LYS A 166 -17.14 25.59 7.42
CA LYS A 166 -18.10 24.57 6.97
C LYS A 166 -18.41 23.53 8.04
N THR A 167 -19.57 22.89 7.93
CA THR A 167 -19.87 21.63 8.62
C THR A 167 -19.48 20.47 7.71
N VAL A 168 -18.53 19.64 8.14
CA VAL A 168 -17.93 18.59 7.31
C VAL A 168 -18.15 17.22 7.95
N ALA A 169 -18.64 16.27 7.17
CA ALA A 169 -18.65 14.85 7.54
C ALA A 169 -17.41 14.13 7.05
N VAL A 170 -16.82 13.28 7.89
CA VAL A 170 -15.77 12.33 7.53
C VAL A 170 -16.29 10.93 7.72
N VAL A 171 -16.32 10.13 6.65
CA VAL A 171 -16.77 8.74 6.70
C VAL A 171 -15.56 7.81 6.74
N GLY A 172 -15.33 7.17 7.89
CA GLY A 172 -14.23 6.26 8.16
C GLY A 172 -13.10 6.86 9.01
N THR A 173 -12.45 6.02 9.81
CA THR A 173 -11.40 6.41 10.78
C THR A 173 -10.10 5.58 10.61
N ALA A 174 -9.79 5.20 9.38
CA ALA A 174 -8.57 4.45 9.05
C ALA A 174 -7.37 5.39 8.79
N ALA A 175 -6.26 4.83 8.27
CA ALA A 175 -4.97 5.52 8.10
C ALA A 175 -5.04 6.92 7.47
N SER A 176 -5.85 7.12 6.42
CA SER A 176 -6.01 8.45 5.82
C SER A 176 -6.72 9.42 6.75
N ALA A 177 -7.84 9.00 7.34
CA ALA A 177 -8.68 9.82 8.21
C ALA A 177 -7.90 10.32 9.41
N VAL A 178 -7.18 9.44 10.12
CA VAL A 178 -6.45 9.82 11.33
C VAL A 178 -5.35 10.86 11.05
N GLN A 179 -4.87 10.95 9.81
CA GLN A 179 -3.88 11.94 9.39
C GLN A 179 -4.52 13.29 9.06
N PHE A 180 -5.63 13.34 8.31
CA PHE A 180 -6.23 14.61 7.92
C PHE A 180 -7.25 15.17 8.92
N ILE A 181 -7.86 14.35 9.77
CA ILE A 181 -8.87 14.79 10.76
C ILE A 181 -8.31 15.92 11.66
N PRO A 182 -7.11 15.80 12.26
CA PRO A 182 -6.52 16.88 13.04
C PRO A 182 -6.33 18.18 12.24
N GLU A 183 -5.98 18.09 10.95
CA GLU A 183 -5.80 19.25 10.08
C GLU A 183 -7.11 19.90 9.66
N VAL A 184 -8.15 19.10 9.41
CA VAL A 184 -9.49 19.58 9.05
C VAL A 184 -10.19 20.20 10.26
N ALA A 185 -10.10 19.58 11.43
CA ALA A 185 -10.74 20.04 12.67
C ALA A 185 -10.30 21.45 13.10
N LYS A 186 -9.09 21.88 12.70
CA LYS A 186 -8.54 23.21 12.95
C LYS A 186 -9.25 24.32 12.14
N LYS A 187 -9.93 23.99 11.04
CA LYS A 187 -10.46 24.97 10.06
C LYS A 187 -11.98 25.01 9.98
N VAL A 188 -12.64 23.87 10.16
CA VAL A 188 -14.08 23.72 9.97
C VAL A 188 -14.88 24.29 11.14
N LYS A 189 -16.11 24.75 10.86
CA LYS A 189 -17.07 25.14 11.91
C LYS A 189 -17.48 23.95 12.77
N GLN A 190 -17.73 22.81 12.14
CA GLN A 190 -18.09 21.56 12.81
C GLN A 190 -17.54 20.37 12.01
N LEU A 191 -16.97 19.39 12.71
CA LEU A 191 -16.48 18.13 12.14
C LEU A 191 -17.28 16.96 12.71
N LEU A 192 -17.94 16.22 11.85
CA LEU A 192 -18.71 15.01 12.21
C LEU A 192 -17.95 13.78 11.73
N ILE A 193 -17.48 12.94 12.65
CA ILE A 193 -16.66 11.77 12.34
C ILE A 193 -17.52 10.52 12.44
N PHE A 194 -17.82 9.88 11.31
CA PHE A 194 -18.60 8.65 11.27
C PHE A 194 -17.67 7.43 11.34
N GLN A 195 -17.63 6.81 12.52
CA GLN A 195 -16.80 5.66 12.82
C GLN A 195 -17.62 4.38 12.85
N ARG A 196 -17.33 3.44 11.94
CA ARG A 196 -17.88 2.09 12.00
C ARG A 196 -17.10 1.15 12.92
N THR A 197 -15.78 1.24 12.88
CA THR A 197 -14.91 0.36 13.67
C THR A 197 -13.64 1.12 14.01
N PRO A 198 -13.28 1.25 15.30
CA PRO A 198 -12.05 1.94 15.69
C PRO A 198 -10.79 1.17 15.27
N ASN A 199 -9.66 1.88 15.28
CA ASN A 199 -8.34 1.35 14.99
C ASN A 199 -7.38 1.62 16.14
N TRP A 200 -6.41 0.72 16.35
CA TRP A 200 -5.32 0.97 17.29
C TRP A 200 -4.39 2.05 16.73
N ILE A 201 -4.23 3.15 17.48
CA ILE A 201 -3.39 4.29 17.09
C ILE A 201 -2.27 4.48 18.12
N THR A 202 -1.02 4.38 17.66
CA THR A 202 0.18 4.65 18.46
C THR A 202 0.74 6.04 18.18
N ASN A 203 1.60 6.53 19.07
CA ASN A 203 2.29 7.79 18.88
C ASN A 203 3.23 7.71 17.69
N ARG A 204 3.30 8.83 16.97
CA ARG A 204 4.23 9.01 15.87
C ARG A 204 5.62 9.39 16.35
N ASP A 205 5.78 9.84 17.60
CA ASP A 205 7.06 10.32 18.15
C ASP A 205 7.77 11.17 17.07
N ASP A 206 7.10 12.25 16.61
CA ASP A 206 7.39 13.01 15.39
C ASP A 206 8.77 13.69 15.46
N GLY A 207 9.82 12.88 15.32
CA GLY A 207 11.19 13.34 15.31
C GLY A 207 11.49 14.05 14.00
N THR A 208 12.00 15.27 14.09
CA THR A 208 12.70 15.92 12.98
C THR A 208 14.16 15.50 13.00
N TYR A 209 14.76 15.25 11.84
CA TYR A 209 16.21 15.11 11.77
C TYR A 209 16.84 16.49 11.86
N SER A 210 17.66 16.74 12.87
CA SER A 210 18.32 18.03 13.04
C SER A 210 19.33 18.29 11.92
N ALA A 211 19.63 19.56 11.65
CA ALA A 211 20.65 19.95 10.68
C ALA A 211 22.02 19.33 11.00
N GLN A 212 22.37 19.17 12.29
CA GLN A 212 23.60 18.48 12.68
C GLN A 212 23.57 17.01 12.29
N MET A 213 22.45 16.30 12.53
CA MET A 213 22.32 14.89 12.16
C MET A 213 22.38 14.69 10.64
N GLN A 214 21.70 15.55 9.87
CA GLN A 214 21.76 15.55 8.40
C GLN A 214 23.19 15.82 7.90
N TRP A 215 23.93 16.74 8.55
CA TRP A 215 25.34 16.99 8.23
C TRP A 215 26.21 15.77 8.48
N TYR A 216 26.02 15.07 9.61
CA TYR A 216 26.73 13.83 9.90
C TYR A 216 26.42 12.73 8.87
N PHE A 217 25.16 12.56 8.48
CA PHE A 217 24.78 11.61 7.42
C PHE A 217 25.41 11.96 6.07
N LYS A 218 25.50 13.26 5.74
CA LYS A 218 26.17 13.74 4.53
C LYS A 218 27.67 13.46 4.56
N LYS A 219 28.34 13.75 5.69
CA LYS A 219 29.80 13.65 5.83
C LYS A 219 30.27 12.20 6.00
N PHE A 220 29.48 11.38 6.70
CA PHE A 220 29.80 9.99 7.02
C PHE A 220 28.65 9.06 6.61
N PRO A 221 28.55 8.66 5.33
CA PRO A 221 27.46 7.81 4.83
C PRO A 221 27.26 6.49 5.59
N ILE A 222 28.31 5.97 6.24
CA ILE A 222 28.22 4.78 7.10
C ILE A 222 27.26 4.98 8.27
N LEU A 223 27.13 6.20 8.81
CA LEU A 223 26.18 6.50 9.89
C LEU A 223 24.74 6.34 9.42
N MET A 224 24.45 6.70 8.17
CA MET A 224 23.13 6.52 7.57
C MET A 224 22.82 5.02 7.36
N GLN A 225 23.81 4.22 6.97
CA GLN A 225 23.68 2.76 6.87
C GLN A 225 23.43 2.11 8.23
N LEU A 226 24.19 2.50 9.26
CA LEU A 226 24.01 2.02 10.63
C LEU A 226 22.62 2.41 11.16
N HIS A 227 22.20 3.67 10.95
CA HIS A 227 20.87 4.14 11.33
C HIS A 227 19.76 3.35 10.65
N ARG A 228 19.87 3.13 9.33
CA ARG A 228 18.95 2.25 8.59
C ARG A 228 18.95 0.83 9.17
N GLY A 229 20.11 0.27 9.50
CA GLY A 229 20.26 -1.04 10.12
C GLY A 229 19.58 -1.15 11.48
N LEU A 230 19.70 -0.13 12.33
CA LEU A 230 19.03 -0.07 13.63
C LEU A 230 17.51 -0.01 13.48
N LEU A 231 17.01 0.84 12.58
CA LEU A 231 15.58 0.90 12.27
C LEU A 231 15.07 -0.43 11.73
N TYR A 232 15.85 -1.08 10.86
CA TYR A 232 15.55 -2.39 10.32
C TYR A 232 15.43 -3.44 11.43
N LEU A 233 16.43 -3.55 12.30
CA LEU A 233 16.44 -4.48 13.43
C LEU A 233 15.25 -4.23 14.37
N ARG A 234 14.97 -2.96 14.69
CA ARG A 234 13.80 -2.59 15.50
C ARG A 234 12.51 -3.10 14.88
N ASN A 235 12.27 -2.81 13.60
CA ASN A 235 11.02 -3.19 12.95
C ASN A 235 10.91 -4.71 12.73
N ASP A 236 11.98 -5.38 12.29
CA ASP A 236 11.93 -6.79 11.90
C ASP A 236 12.12 -7.77 13.07
N LEU A 237 12.86 -7.41 14.12
CA LEU A 237 13.06 -8.27 15.29
C LEU A 237 12.10 -7.93 16.44
N ILE A 238 11.80 -6.65 16.67
CA ILE A 238 10.99 -6.22 17.82
C ILE A 238 9.51 -6.10 17.45
N SER A 239 9.19 -5.51 16.29
CA SER A 239 7.78 -5.32 15.90
C SER A 239 7.16 -6.55 15.23
N PHE A 240 7.93 -7.43 14.56
CA PHE A 240 7.37 -8.62 13.91
C PHE A 240 6.67 -9.61 14.87
N PRO A 241 7.21 -9.93 16.07
CA PRO A 241 6.54 -10.82 17.03
C PRO A 241 5.14 -10.35 17.47
N LEU A 242 4.81 -9.06 17.31
CA LEU A 242 3.48 -8.51 17.54
C LEU A 242 2.38 -9.24 16.76
N PHE A 243 2.70 -9.70 15.55
CA PHE A 243 1.75 -10.30 14.61
C PHE A 243 1.57 -11.81 14.82
N THR A 244 2.19 -12.36 15.87
CA THR A 244 2.05 -13.77 16.24
C THR A 244 0.87 -13.96 17.18
N THR A 245 0.11 -15.04 16.99
CA THR A 245 -1.00 -15.38 17.89
C THR A 245 -0.52 -15.49 19.34
N GLY A 246 -1.23 -14.87 20.27
CA GLY A 246 -0.93 -14.96 21.70
C GLY A 246 0.29 -14.16 22.15
N SER A 247 0.81 -13.26 21.30
CA SER A 247 1.99 -12.45 21.58
C SER A 247 1.86 -11.64 22.88
N PHE A 248 2.78 -11.86 23.82
CA PHE A 248 2.90 -11.04 25.04
C PHE A 248 3.15 -9.57 24.70
N ILE A 249 3.90 -9.30 23.63
CA ILE A 249 4.15 -7.94 23.13
C ILE A 249 2.83 -7.28 22.70
N SER A 250 1.94 -8.01 22.01
CA SER A 250 0.62 -7.49 21.64
C SER A 250 -0.24 -7.15 22.86
N LYS A 251 -0.26 -8.02 23.87
CA LYS A 251 -1.00 -7.75 25.13
C LYS A 251 -0.44 -6.55 25.90
N TYR A 252 0.88 -6.43 25.97
CA TYR A 252 1.53 -5.28 26.60
C TYR A 252 1.22 -3.99 25.83
N LEU A 253 1.35 -4.01 24.51
CA LEU A 253 1.04 -2.87 23.65
C LEU A 253 -0.43 -2.46 23.79
N GLN A 254 -1.36 -3.42 23.85
CA GLN A 254 -2.78 -3.13 24.07
C GLN A 254 -3.00 -2.30 25.34
N LYS A 255 -2.44 -2.73 26.47
CA LYS A 255 -2.54 -1.98 27.74
C LYS A 255 -1.97 -0.57 27.65
N GLN A 256 -0.84 -0.40 26.93
CA GLN A 256 -0.23 0.92 26.73
C GLN A 256 -1.11 1.82 25.85
N LEU A 257 -1.72 1.27 24.80
CA LEU A 257 -2.61 2.02 23.91
C LEU A 257 -3.94 2.36 24.59
N GLU A 258 -4.53 1.46 25.38
CA GLU A 258 -5.71 1.73 26.21
C GLU A 258 -5.40 2.84 27.22
N LYS A 259 -4.27 2.75 27.94
CA LYS A 259 -3.82 3.80 28.86
C LYS A 259 -3.73 5.16 28.17
N ARG A 260 -3.18 5.20 26.95
CA ARG A 260 -3.10 6.44 26.15
C ARG A 260 -4.49 7.00 25.84
N ILE A 261 -5.43 6.16 25.39
CA ILE A 261 -6.82 6.58 25.14
C ILE A 261 -7.43 7.23 26.39
N HIS A 262 -7.25 6.60 27.55
CA HIS A 262 -7.74 7.13 28.83
C HIS A 262 -7.09 8.45 29.24
N GLN A 263 -5.82 8.68 28.85
CA GLN A 263 -5.08 9.90 29.18
C GLN A 263 -5.36 11.06 28.23
N GLU A 264 -5.61 10.78 26.94
CA GLU A 264 -5.72 11.81 25.90
C GLU A 264 -7.15 12.21 25.56
N ILE A 265 -8.16 11.40 25.93
CA ILE A 265 -9.58 11.71 25.69
C ILE A 265 -10.24 12.03 27.01
N ASP A 266 -11.07 13.07 27.08
CA ASP A 266 -11.72 13.49 28.33
C ASP A 266 -13.05 12.75 28.58
N ASP A 267 -13.88 12.61 27.55
CA ASP A 267 -15.21 11.98 27.63
C ASP A 267 -15.11 10.44 27.67
N SER A 268 -15.70 9.82 28.70
CA SER A 268 -15.73 8.36 28.86
C SER A 268 -16.46 7.64 27.72
N ARG A 269 -17.54 8.20 27.17
CA ARG A 269 -18.27 7.59 26.05
C ARG A 269 -17.41 7.54 24.80
N VAL A 270 -16.63 8.60 24.56
CA VAL A 270 -15.70 8.67 23.42
C VAL A 270 -14.55 7.68 23.61
N ARG A 271 -14.01 7.55 24.83
CA ARG A 271 -12.98 6.54 25.16
C ARG A 271 -13.46 5.13 24.79
N ASP A 272 -14.63 4.74 25.28
CA ASP A 272 -15.19 3.40 25.02
C ASP A 272 -15.43 3.17 23.53
N ALA A 273 -15.89 4.20 22.81
CA ALA A 273 -16.14 4.14 21.37
C ALA A 273 -14.87 3.96 20.51
N VAL A 274 -13.70 4.40 21.00
CA VAL A 274 -12.43 4.30 20.24
C VAL A 274 -11.57 3.10 20.61
N ILE A 275 -11.94 2.29 21.61
CA ILE A 275 -11.23 1.07 21.97
C ILE A 275 -11.63 -0.07 21.03
N PRO A 276 -10.72 -0.63 20.21
CA PRO A 276 -11.04 -1.75 19.34
C PRO A 276 -11.31 -3.07 20.08
N SER A 277 -12.28 -3.83 19.58
CA SER A 277 -12.64 -5.16 20.08
C SER A 277 -11.71 -6.30 19.63
N TYR A 278 -10.65 -5.98 18.90
CA TYR A 278 -9.66 -6.92 18.38
C TYR A 278 -8.26 -6.57 18.88
N GLN A 279 -7.37 -7.55 18.96
CA GLN A 279 -6.01 -7.33 19.48
C GLN A 279 -5.13 -6.47 18.55
N PRO A 280 -4.17 -5.69 19.07
CA PRO A 280 -3.17 -4.99 18.27
C PRO A 280 -2.40 -5.94 17.34
N GLY A 281 -2.19 -5.49 16.10
CA GLY A 281 -1.56 -6.29 15.03
C GLY A 281 -2.56 -6.96 14.07
N CYS A 282 -3.83 -7.11 14.46
CA CYS A 282 -4.87 -7.60 13.56
C CYS A 282 -5.03 -6.72 12.31
N LYS A 283 -5.13 -5.41 12.52
CA LYS A 283 -5.03 -4.40 11.46
C LYS A 283 -3.68 -3.68 11.60
N ARG A 284 -3.31 -2.93 10.56
CA ARG A 284 -2.16 -2.03 10.64
C ARG A 284 -2.37 -1.06 11.80
N ILE A 285 -1.42 -1.02 12.74
CA ILE A 285 -1.44 -0.01 13.80
C ILE A 285 -1.20 1.34 13.13
N LEU A 286 -2.11 2.28 13.36
CA LEU A 286 -2.02 3.61 12.80
C LEU A 286 -1.09 4.46 13.65
N ILE A 287 -0.47 5.45 13.04
CA ILE A 287 0.55 6.27 13.71
C ILE A 287 0.13 7.74 13.62
N ASN A 288 -0.23 8.33 14.76
CA ASN A 288 -0.64 9.73 14.86
C ASN A 288 -0.54 10.26 16.30
N ASN A 289 -0.10 11.50 16.46
CA ASN A 289 0.02 12.17 17.76
C ASN A 289 -1.27 12.88 18.18
N ASP A 290 -1.98 13.49 17.23
CA ASP A 290 -3.01 14.50 17.52
C ASP A 290 -4.45 13.96 17.45
N PHE A 291 -4.66 12.74 16.94
CA PHE A 291 -6.00 12.23 16.64
C PHE A 291 -6.89 12.15 17.88
N TYR A 292 -6.42 11.56 18.98
CA TYR A 292 -7.23 11.44 20.19
C TYR A 292 -7.49 12.81 20.83
N GLN A 293 -6.49 13.68 20.89
CA GLN A 293 -6.65 15.06 21.38
C GLN A 293 -7.65 15.85 20.52
N THR A 294 -7.70 15.58 19.22
CA THR A 294 -8.67 16.21 18.30
C THR A 294 -10.11 15.88 18.69
N LEU A 295 -10.37 14.70 19.27
CA LEU A 295 -11.72 14.30 19.70
C LEU A 295 -12.23 15.09 20.91
N ASN A 296 -11.37 15.78 21.66
CA ASN A 296 -11.78 16.65 22.77
C ASN A 296 -12.18 18.06 22.32
N ARG A 297 -11.98 18.39 21.03
CA ARG A 297 -12.32 19.73 20.53
C ARG A 297 -13.84 19.93 20.54
N LYS A 298 -14.27 21.13 20.95
CA LYS A 298 -15.70 21.50 21.00
C LYS A 298 -16.42 21.42 19.65
N ASN A 299 -15.69 21.56 18.54
CA ASN A 299 -16.24 21.51 17.18
C ASN A 299 -16.16 20.11 16.55
N VAL A 300 -15.86 19.05 17.32
CA VAL A 300 -15.71 17.68 16.81
C VAL A 300 -16.72 16.78 17.51
N GLU A 301 -17.47 16.00 16.74
CA GLU A 301 -18.40 14.98 17.25
C GLU A 301 -18.04 13.62 16.65
N LEU A 302 -17.83 12.62 17.49
CA LEU A 302 -17.65 11.22 17.08
C LEU A 302 -19.01 10.53 17.06
N ILE A 303 -19.39 10.00 15.91
CA ILE A 303 -20.66 9.33 15.66
C ILE A 303 -20.38 7.86 15.36
N THR A 304 -20.88 6.97 16.21
CA THR A 304 -20.76 5.51 16.05
C THR A 304 -21.99 4.86 15.44
N ASP A 305 -23.09 5.60 15.33
CA ASP A 305 -24.32 5.11 14.73
C ASP A 305 -24.12 4.79 13.25
N LYS A 306 -24.76 3.72 12.79
CA LYS A 306 -24.70 3.30 11.39
C LYS A 306 -25.37 4.35 10.51
N ILE A 307 -24.70 4.75 9.43
CA ILE A 307 -25.31 5.58 8.38
C ILE A 307 -26.31 4.71 7.60
N ASP A 308 -27.56 5.12 7.55
CA ASP A 308 -28.62 4.49 6.75
C ASP A 308 -28.57 4.99 5.30
N LYS A 309 -28.65 6.31 5.13
CA LYS A 309 -28.71 6.96 3.81
C LYS A 309 -28.12 8.35 3.82
N ILE A 310 -27.88 8.85 2.61
CA ILE A 310 -27.48 10.23 2.34
C ILE A 310 -28.64 10.94 1.65
N THR A 311 -28.94 12.16 2.09
CA THR A 311 -29.98 13.02 1.49
C THR A 311 -29.32 14.13 0.64
N ALA A 312 -30.09 15.12 0.21
CA ALA A 312 -29.58 16.26 -0.54
C ALA A 312 -28.53 17.10 0.23
N ASP A 313 -28.64 17.19 1.56
CA ASP A 313 -27.84 18.07 2.41
C ASP A 313 -27.38 17.40 3.72
N SER A 314 -27.57 16.08 3.87
CA SER A 314 -27.33 15.42 5.16
C SER A 314 -26.92 13.94 5.09
N LEU A 315 -26.38 13.43 6.20
CA LEU A 315 -26.26 12.00 6.50
C LEU A 315 -27.27 11.62 7.58
N VAL A 316 -28.07 10.59 7.32
CA VAL A 316 -29.05 10.06 8.29
C VAL A 316 -28.50 8.77 8.89
N THR A 317 -28.43 8.71 10.22
CA THR A 317 -28.03 7.50 10.95
C THR A 317 -29.23 6.72 11.44
N GLU A 318 -29.07 5.46 11.81
CA GLU A 318 -30.05 4.68 12.58
C GLU A 318 -29.88 5.03 14.08
N PRO A 319 -30.94 5.43 14.83
CA PRO A 319 -32.37 5.27 14.56
C PRO A 319 -33.10 6.49 13.94
N GLY A 320 -32.43 7.33 13.16
CA GLY A 320 -33.04 8.38 12.34
C GLY A 320 -32.48 9.79 12.53
N LYS A 321 -31.34 9.94 13.23
CA LYS A 321 -30.75 11.27 13.48
C LYS A 321 -30.18 11.84 12.18
N ASP A 322 -30.55 13.07 11.90
CA ASP A 322 -30.23 13.78 10.66
C ASP A 322 -29.09 14.78 10.88
N TYR A 323 -27.98 14.61 10.17
CA TYR A 323 -26.78 15.43 10.30
C TYR A 323 -26.55 16.25 9.03
N LYS A 324 -26.94 17.54 9.07
CA LYS A 324 -26.74 18.47 7.95
C LYS A 324 -25.27 18.84 7.78
N VAL A 325 -24.77 18.75 6.55
CA VAL A 325 -23.37 19.01 6.24
C VAL A 325 -23.20 19.73 4.91
N ASP A 326 -22.17 20.57 4.81
CA ASP A 326 -21.79 21.25 3.57
C ASP A 326 -20.94 20.34 2.67
N ALA A 327 -20.18 19.43 3.28
CA ALA A 327 -19.29 18.53 2.56
C ALA A 327 -19.11 17.15 3.22
N ILE A 328 -18.78 16.15 2.39
CA ILE A 328 -18.49 14.78 2.80
C ILE A 328 -17.11 14.35 2.30
N ILE A 329 -16.24 13.93 3.22
CA ILE A 329 -14.92 13.37 2.92
C ILE A 329 -14.96 11.86 3.17
N TYR A 330 -14.82 11.07 2.11
CA TYR A 330 -14.74 9.62 2.22
C TYR A 330 -13.30 9.18 2.50
N ALA A 331 -13.09 8.55 3.66
CA ALA A 331 -11.85 7.88 4.04
C ALA A 331 -12.08 6.36 4.15
N THR A 332 -12.76 5.81 3.15
CA THR A 332 -13.32 4.46 3.12
C THR A 332 -12.39 3.42 2.48
N GLY A 333 -11.15 3.82 2.20
CA GLY A 333 -10.06 2.94 1.77
C GLY A 333 -10.07 2.66 0.26
N PHE A 334 -9.55 1.50 -0.11
CA PHE A 334 -9.32 1.14 -1.52
C PHE A 334 -9.89 -0.23 -1.83
N ASN A 335 -10.13 -0.49 -3.12
CA ASN A 335 -10.42 -1.83 -3.60
C ASN A 335 -9.13 -2.63 -3.71
N SER A 336 -8.91 -3.57 -2.78
CA SER A 336 -7.73 -4.45 -2.73
C SER A 336 -7.67 -5.46 -3.87
N LEU A 337 -8.77 -5.68 -4.59
CA LEU A 337 -8.86 -6.54 -5.78
C LEU A 337 -8.82 -5.72 -7.07
N SER A 338 -8.09 -4.60 -7.07
CA SER A 338 -7.98 -3.69 -8.21
C SER A 338 -7.46 -4.35 -9.50
N TYR A 339 -6.73 -5.46 -9.37
CA TYR A 339 -6.30 -6.29 -10.50
C TYR A 339 -7.47 -6.80 -11.36
N LYS A 340 -8.68 -6.93 -10.80
CA LYS A 340 -9.87 -7.38 -11.53
C LYS A 340 -10.31 -6.40 -12.63
N LYS A 341 -9.80 -5.17 -12.63
CA LYS A 341 -10.13 -4.17 -13.66
C LYS A 341 -9.28 -4.29 -14.92
N MET A 342 -8.19 -5.06 -14.89
CA MET A 342 -7.29 -5.22 -16.03
C MET A 342 -7.47 -6.63 -16.61
N ASP A 343 -7.76 -6.74 -17.91
CA ASP A 343 -7.87 -8.04 -18.57
C ASP A 343 -6.49 -8.54 -18.99
N ILE A 344 -5.84 -9.30 -18.11
CA ILE A 344 -4.52 -9.90 -18.37
C ILE A 344 -4.73 -11.38 -18.61
N ARG A 345 -4.34 -11.88 -19.79
CA ARG A 345 -4.58 -13.27 -20.20
C ARG A 345 -3.29 -14.04 -20.42
N GLY A 346 -3.23 -15.22 -19.81
CA GLY A 346 -2.10 -16.14 -19.87
C GLY A 346 -2.01 -16.91 -21.20
N SER A 347 -1.11 -17.90 -21.25
CA SER A 347 -0.85 -18.72 -22.44
C SER A 347 -2.03 -19.61 -22.85
N ASN A 348 -2.89 -19.97 -21.89
CA ASN A 348 -4.11 -20.77 -22.10
C ASN A 348 -5.37 -19.91 -22.33
N GLY A 349 -5.23 -18.57 -22.42
CA GLY A 349 -6.34 -17.63 -22.60
C GLY A 349 -7.14 -17.30 -21.33
N GLU A 350 -6.83 -17.92 -20.20
CA GLU A 350 -7.45 -17.60 -18.90
C GLU A 350 -7.02 -16.21 -18.41
N SER A 351 -7.95 -15.51 -17.76
CA SER A 351 -7.66 -14.20 -17.19
C SER A 351 -7.03 -14.31 -15.79
N LEU A 352 -6.10 -13.42 -15.48
CA LEU A 352 -5.49 -13.28 -14.16
C LEU A 352 -6.55 -13.02 -13.09
N ALA A 353 -7.57 -12.21 -13.42
CA ALA A 353 -8.70 -11.96 -12.55
C ALA A 353 -9.53 -13.22 -12.26
N GLY A 354 -9.65 -14.12 -13.24
CA GLY A 354 -10.30 -15.42 -13.11
C GLY A 354 -9.54 -16.35 -12.17
N ILE A 355 -8.24 -16.57 -12.43
CA ILE A 355 -7.43 -17.48 -11.61
C ILE A 355 -7.22 -16.97 -10.18
N TRP A 356 -7.07 -15.66 -10.00
CA TRP A 356 -6.93 -15.06 -8.67
C TRP A 356 -8.26 -14.94 -7.93
N GLY A 357 -9.39 -14.90 -8.63
CA GLY A 357 -10.72 -14.89 -8.02
C GLY A 357 -10.82 -13.98 -6.80
N ASN A 358 -11.15 -14.56 -5.64
CA ASN A 358 -11.16 -13.87 -4.34
C ASN A 358 -9.97 -14.28 -3.44
N GLU A 359 -9.05 -15.09 -3.95
CA GLU A 359 -7.88 -15.62 -3.25
C GLU A 359 -6.69 -15.51 -4.20
N PRO A 360 -6.15 -14.30 -4.40
CA PRO A 360 -5.06 -14.11 -5.33
C PRO A 360 -3.80 -14.80 -4.80
N GLU A 361 -3.11 -15.54 -5.66
CA GLU A 361 -1.93 -16.33 -5.32
C GLU A 361 -0.82 -16.12 -6.34
N ALA A 362 0.43 -16.08 -5.89
CA ALA A 362 1.59 -16.06 -6.78
C ALA A 362 2.79 -16.69 -6.08
N TYR A 363 3.61 -17.42 -6.82
CA TYR A 363 4.87 -17.98 -6.31
C TYR A 363 5.80 -16.84 -5.88
N LEU A 364 6.14 -16.82 -4.60
CA LEU A 364 6.87 -15.72 -3.92
C LEU A 364 6.22 -14.33 -4.06
N GLY A 365 4.94 -14.27 -4.46
CA GLY A 365 4.27 -13.01 -4.82
C GLY A 365 4.75 -12.39 -6.13
N ILE A 366 5.50 -13.15 -6.96
CA ILE A 366 6.20 -12.67 -8.15
C ILE A 366 5.65 -13.33 -9.42
N SER A 367 5.72 -14.66 -9.50
CA SER A 367 5.41 -15.43 -10.72
C SER A 367 4.06 -16.14 -10.59
N VAL A 368 3.37 -16.36 -11.71
CA VAL A 368 2.06 -17.02 -11.73
C VAL A 368 2.07 -18.11 -12.81
N SER A 369 1.64 -19.33 -12.45
CA SER A 369 1.52 -20.44 -13.40
C SER A 369 0.51 -20.10 -14.50
N ASN A 370 0.75 -20.54 -15.74
CA ASN A 370 0.02 -20.17 -16.96
C ASN A 370 0.21 -18.72 -17.43
N PHE A 371 1.07 -17.94 -16.77
CA PHE A 371 1.42 -16.56 -17.16
C PHE A 371 2.93 -16.45 -17.43
N PRO A 372 3.43 -17.08 -18.49
CA PRO A 372 4.85 -17.02 -18.86
C PRO A 372 5.31 -15.57 -19.05
N ASN A 373 6.53 -15.27 -18.64
CA ASN A 373 7.16 -13.94 -18.74
C ASN A 373 6.40 -12.81 -18.03
N PHE A 374 5.42 -13.13 -17.18
CA PHE A 374 4.75 -12.16 -16.33
C PHE A 374 5.33 -12.17 -14.92
N PHE A 375 5.65 -10.98 -14.41
CA PHE A 375 6.10 -10.82 -13.03
C PHE A 375 5.30 -9.72 -12.32
N SER A 376 4.96 -9.95 -11.07
CA SER A 376 4.25 -9.00 -10.22
C SER A 376 5.17 -8.42 -9.15
N LEU A 377 5.17 -7.09 -9.01
CA LEU A 377 5.80 -6.39 -7.90
C LEU A 377 4.74 -6.01 -6.87
N LEU A 378 5.01 -6.35 -5.62
CA LEU A 378 4.03 -6.32 -4.53
C LEU A 378 2.76 -7.12 -4.87
N GLY A 379 2.93 -8.28 -5.49
CA GLY A 379 1.86 -9.24 -5.70
C GLY A 379 1.33 -9.86 -4.40
N PRO A 380 0.47 -10.87 -4.49
CA PRO A 380 -0.15 -11.49 -3.32
C PRO A 380 0.88 -11.99 -2.29
N ASN A 381 0.53 -11.89 -1.02
CA ASN A 381 1.31 -12.31 0.14
C ASN A 381 2.68 -11.63 0.28
N THR A 382 2.79 -10.36 -0.08
CA THR A 382 4.05 -9.58 0.01
C THR A 382 3.94 -8.30 0.83
N GLY A 383 2.72 -7.91 1.22
CA GLY A 383 2.50 -6.78 2.11
C GLY A 383 3.04 -7.04 3.52
N LEU A 384 3.34 -5.97 4.26
CA LEU A 384 3.93 -6.06 5.59
C LEU A 384 3.13 -5.24 6.61
N GLY A 385 3.04 -5.75 7.84
CA GLY A 385 2.51 -5.03 8.99
C GLY A 385 3.55 -4.26 9.79
N HIS A 386 4.84 -4.63 9.69
CA HIS A 386 5.90 -4.22 10.62
C HIS A 386 7.07 -3.46 9.99
N SER A 387 7.28 -3.57 8.68
CA SER A 387 8.48 -3.03 8.00
C SER A 387 8.15 -2.42 6.64
N SER A 388 9.18 -1.95 5.94
CA SER A 388 9.08 -1.24 4.67
C SER A 388 8.82 -2.19 3.51
N VAL A 389 7.74 -1.98 2.77
CA VAL A 389 7.47 -2.69 1.51
C VAL A 389 8.53 -2.41 0.43
N ILE A 390 9.31 -1.34 0.54
CA ILE A 390 10.42 -1.06 -0.39
C ILE A 390 11.48 -2.16 -0.33
N LEU A 391 11.69 -2.78 0.84
CA LEU A 391 12.59 -3.92 0.98
C LEU A 391 12.07 -5.13 0.19
N MET A 392 10.75 -5.39 0.26
CA MET A 392 10.11 -6.47 -0.49
C MET A 392 10.24 -6.23 -2.00
N VAL A 393 9.98 -4.99 -2.45
CA VAL A 393 10.18 -4.58 -3.85
C VAL A 393 11.60 -4.84 -4.32
N GLU A 394 12.62 -4.42 -3.56
CA GLU A 394 14.01 -4.62 -3.95
C GLU A 394 14.39 -6.11 -4.03
N CYS A 395 13.86 -6.93 -3.12
CA CYS A 395 13.99 -8.38 -3.16
C CYS A 395 13.40 -8.96 -4.45
N GLN A 396 12.14 -8.60 -4.77
CA GLN A 396 11.45 -9.05 -5.97
C GLN A 396 12.16 -8.58 -7.25
N VAL A 397 12.59 -7.32 -7.31
CA VAL A 397 13.31 -6.77 -8.46
C VAL A 397 14.64 -7.50 -8.66
N ASN A 398 15.41 -7.76 -7.60
CA ASN A 398 16.65 -8.51 -7.73
C ASN A 398 16.40 -9.96 -8.21
N TYR A 399 15.34 -10.60 -7.72
CA TYR A 399 14.91 -11.92 -8.17
C TYR A 399 14.56 -11.93 -9.67
N ILE A 400 13.74 -10.97 -10.11
CA ILE A 400 13.34 -10.81 -11.52
C ILE A 400 14.57 -10.56 -12.40
N ILE A 401 15.50 -9.69 -11.99
CA ILE A 401 16.76 -9.47 -12.73
C ILE A 401 17.56 -10.78 -12.85
N GLY A 402 17.58 -11.62 -11.80
CA GLY A 402 18.16 -12.96 -11.86
C GLY A 402 17.51 -13.85 -12.92
N CYS A 403 16.18 -13.85 -13.02
CA CYS A 403 15.45 -14.56 -14.05
C CYS A 403 15.79 -14.04 -15.45
N LEU A 404 15.74 -12.72 -15.66
CA LEU A 404 16.00 -12.11 -16.96
C LEU A 404 17.43 -12.35 -17.44
N ASN A 405 18.41 -12.26 -16.53
CA ASN A 405 19.79 -12.57 -16.87
C ASN A 405 19.97 -14.02 -17.30
N LYS A 406 19.31 -14.98 -16.61
CA LYS A 406 19.35 -16.39 -17.02
C LYS A 406 18.73 -16.58 -18.40
N MET A 407 17.57 -15.98 -18.65
CA MET A 407 16.93 -16.03 -19.96
C MET A 407 17.81 -15.46 -21.07
N LEU A 408 18.51 -14.34 -20.83
CA LEU A 408 19.42 -13.75 -21.81
C LEU A 408 20.67 -14.61 -22.06
N THR A 409 21.22 -15.24 -21.01
CA THR A 409 22.43 -16.08 -21.13
C THR A 409 22.14 -17.40 -21.84
N GLU A 410 20.97 -18.00 -21.59
CA GLU A 410 20.58 -19.29 -22.16
C GLU A 410 19.70 -19.17 -23.41
N ASP A 411 19.47 -17.95 -23.90
CA ASP A 411 18.59 -17.62 -25.02
C ASP A 411 17.14 -18.14 -24.86
N TRP A 412 16.63 -18.16 -23.63
CA TRP A 412 15.24 -18.55 -23.36
C TRP A 412 14.27 -17.45 -23.77
N LYS A 413 13.26 -17.83 -24.55
CA LYS A 413 12.15 -16.97 -24.99
C LYS A 413 11.04 -16.90 -23.96
N SER A 414 10.83 -17.98 -23.21
CA SER A 414 9.83 -18.01 -22.13
C SER A 414 10.40 -18.54 -20.83
N LEU A 415 9.84 -18.03 -19.72
CA LEU A 415 10.05 -18.55 -18.38
C LEU A 415 8.72 -18.53 -17.63
N GLU A 416 8.30 -19.69 -17.13
CA GLU A 416 7.02 -19.89 -16.46
C GLU A 416 7.20 -20.71 -15.19
N VAL A 417 6.57 -20.32 -14.07
CA VAL A 417 6.62 -21.11 -12.85
C VAL A 417 5.70 -22.32 -12.97
N LYS A 418 6.17 -23.49 -12.52
CA LYS A 418 5.37 -24.71 -12.52
C LYS A 418 4.22 -24.62 -11.50
N GLU A 419 3.06 -25.16 -11.86
CA GLU A 419 1.90 -25.23 -10.97
C GLU A 419 2.23 -25.97 -9.66
N GLU A 420 2.98 -27.07 -9.74
CA GLU A 420 3.39 -27.86 -8.58
C GLU A 420 4.30 -27.07 -7.60
N ALA A 421 5.17 -26.20 -8.13
CA ALA A 421 6.03 -25.35 -7.32
C ALA A 421 5.23 -24.26 -6.62
N MET A 422 4.27 -23.65 -7.33
CA MET A 422 3.35 -22.67 -6.76
C MET A 422 2.49 -23.30 -5.66
N ARG A 423 1.95 -24.51 -5.87
CA ARG A 423 1.15 -25.26 -4.89
C ARG A 423 1.97 -25.60 -3.64
N ARG A 424 3.19 -26.13 -3.80
CA ARG A 424 4.10 -26.44 -2.69
C ARG A 424 4.43 -25.19 -1.87
N TYR A 425 4.82 -24.10 -2.53
CA TYR A 425 5.07 -22.82 -1.88
C TYR A 425 3.86 -22.35 -1.07
N TYR A 426 2.66 -22.43 -1.65
CA TYR A 426 1.44 -21.94 -1.03
C TYR A 426 1.05 -22.76 0.21
N GLN A 427 1.23 -24.08 0.19
CA GLN A 427 1.02 -24.94 1.36
C GLN A 427 1.93 -24.54 2.53
N ASP A 428 3.21 -24.28 2.26
CA ASP A 428 4.17 -23.87 3.30
C ASP A 428 3.93 -22.45 3.81
N LEU A 429 3.53 -21.55 2.91
CA LEU A 429 3.07 -20.21 3.26
C LEU A 429 1.91 -20.28 4.26
N TRP A 430 0.91 -21.13 4.00
CA TRP A 430 -0.26 -21.28 4.86
C TRP A 430 0.05 -21.87 6.24
N LYS A 431 0.97 -22.82 6.33
CA LYS A 431 1.46 -23.33 7.63
C LYS A 431 2.04 -22.21 8.49
N THR A 432 2.68 -21.22 7.87
CA THR A 432 3.23 -20.05 8.56
C THR A 432 2.14 -19.01 8.86
N MET A 433 1.24 -18.77 7.90
CA MET A 433 0.13 -17.82 8.02
C MET A 433 -0.82 -18.18 9.17
N ALA A 434 -1.15 -19.47 9.35
CA ALA A 434 -2.05 -19.95 10.39
C ALA A 434 -1.59 -19.63 11.83
N LYS A 435 -0.30 -19.30 12.03
CA LYS A 435 0.27 -18.91 13.33
C LYS A 435 0.09 -17.42 13.61
N ARG A 436 -0.39 -16.63 12.65
CA ARG A 436 -0.50 -15.18 12.72
C ARG A 436 -1.85 -14.71 13.25
N VAL A 437 -1.85 -13.50 13.79
CA VAL A 437 -3.06 -12.84 14.31
C VAL A 437 -4.15 -12.65 13.25
N TRP A 438 -3.75 -12.51 11.98
CA TRP A 438 -4.65 -12.21 10.87
C TRP A 438 -5.62 -13.36 10.53
N THR A 439 -5.35 -14.59 10.96
CA THR A 439 -6.22 -15.74 10.69
C THR A 439 -7.20 -16.04 11.83
N LYS A 440 -7.38 -15.11 12.77
CA LYS A 440 -8.30 -15.26 13.90
C LYS A 440 -9.67 -14.67 13.58
N GLU A 441 -10.74 -15.31 14.05
CA GLU A 441 -12.12 -14.96 13.74
C GLU A 441 -12.48 -13.52 14.13
N ASN A 442 -11.96 -13.05 15.27
CA ASN A 442 -12.17 -11.68 15.72
C ASN A 442 -11.32 -10.64 14.97
N CYS A 443 -10.53 -11.07 13.97
CA CYS A 443 -9.69 -10.20 13.18
C CYS A 443 -10.21 -10.09 11.74
N MET A 444 -11.03 -9.06 11.48
CA MET A 444 -11.54 -8.76 10.15
C MET A 444 -10.84 -7.53 9.57
N SER A 445 -10.12 -7.71 8.46
CA SER A 445 -9.35 -6.66 7.79
C SER A 445 -9.45 -6.77 6.27
N TRP A 446 -8.95 -5.77 5.54
CA TRP A 446 -8.87 -5.83 4.08
C TRP A 446 -7.80 -6.83 3.57
N TYR A 447 -7.00 -7.41 4.47
CA TYR A 447 -5.96 -8.38 4.13
C TYR A 447 -6.50 -9.74 3.69
N GLN A 448 -7.76 -10.02 4.00
CA GLN A 448 -8.38 -11.32 3.81
C GLN A 448 -9.68 -11.24 3.02
N ASN A 449 -10.09 -12.38 2.46
CA ASN A 449 -11.37 -12.53 1.80
C ASN A 449 -12.50 -12.83 2.82
N LYS A 450 -13.71 -13.07 2.30
CA LYS A 450 -14.89 -13.39 3.14
C LYS A 450 -14.75 -14.69 3.94
N ASP A 451 -13.92 -15.61 3.47
CA ASP A 451 -13.69 -16.93 4.06
C ASP A 451 -12.49 -16.91 5.05
N GLY A 452 -11.95 -15.72 5.36
CA GLY A 452 -10.84 -15.54 6.29
C GLY A 452 -9.45 -15.84 5.68
N ARG A 453 -9.37 -16.03 4.37
CA ARG A 453 -8.11 -16.31 3.68
C ARG A 453 -7.28 -15.04 3.46
N VAL A 454 -6.13 -14.95 4.12
CA VAL A 454 -5.19 -13.82 4.07
C VAL A 454 -4.35 -13.88 2.80
N PHE A 455 -4.60 -12.95 1.88
CA PHE A 455 -3.91 -12.88 0.59
C PHE A 455 -3.00 -11.65 0.47
N ALA A 456 -3.14 -10.64 1.33
CA ALA A 456 -2.38 -9.40 1.18
C ALA A 456 -0.97 -9.45 1.80
N LEU A 457 -0.81 -10.21 2.90
CA LEU A 457 0.37 -10.10 3.76
C LEU A 457 1.34 -11.27 3.62
N TRP A 458 2.62 -10.97 3.80
CA TRP A 458 3.67 -11.95 4.01
C TRP A 458 3.66 -12.43 5.47
N PRO A 459 3.62 -13.74 5.75
CA PRO A 459 3.55 -14.27 7.10
C PRO A 459 4.92 -14.41 7.79
N GLY A 460 6.01 -14.11 7.11
CA GLY A 460 7.37 -14.15 7.66
C GLY A 460 7.91 -12.76 8.02
N ASN A 461 9.13 -12.72 8.53
CA ASN A 461 9.89 -11.48 8.62
C ASN A 461 10.59 -11.17 7.28
N THR A 462 11.22 -10.01 7.16
CA THR A 462 11.83 -9.59 5.89
C THR A 462 13.12 -10.36 5.58
N ILE A 463 13.84 -10.85 6.60
CA ILE A 463 15.01 -11.74 6.40
C ILE A 463 14.59 -13.03 5.67
N GLN A 464 13.48 -13.64 6.11
CA GLN A 464 12.93 -14.85 5.50
C GLN A 464 12.56 -14.62 4.03
N TYR A 465 11.94 -13.47 3.73
CA TYR A 465 11.60 -13.13 2.35
C TYR A 465 12.85 -12.87 1.50
N TRP A 466 13.84 -12.17 2.02
CA TRP A 466 15.13 -11.97 1.35
C TRP A 466 15.81 -13.31 1.02
N TRP A 467 15.82 -14.26 1.95
CA TRP A 467 16.36 -15.60 1.70
C TRP A 467 15.59 -16.33 0.61
N ALA A 468 14.25 -16.33 0.66
CA ALA A 468 13.39 -16.98 -0.32
C ALA A 468 13.55 -16.39 -1.73
N THR A 469 13.91 -15.11 -1.83
CA THR A 469 14.06 -14.37 -3.10
C THR A 469 15.52 -14.11 -3.48
N ARG A 470 16.50 -14.67 -2.74
CA ARG A 470 17.92 -14.36 -2.95
C ARG A 470 18.40 -14.73 -4.35
N LYS A 471 17.88 -15.83 -4.91
CA LYS A 471 18.11 -16.30 -6.27
C LYS A 471 16.87 -17.07 -6.78
N PRO A 472 16.56 -17.04 -8.08
CA PRO A 472 15.57 -17.94 -8.66
C PRO A 472 15.97 -19.41 -8.51
N ILE A 473 14.99 -20.24 -8.18
CA ILE A 473 15.11 -21.70 -8.15
C ILE A 473 14.64 -22.19 -9.52
N PHE A 474 15.54 -22.33 -10.49
CA PHE A 474 15.14 -22.61 -11.88
C PHE A 474 14.47 -23.98 -12.07
N ASP A 475 14.68 -24.94 -11.16
CA ASP A 475 13.94 -26.22 -11.16
C ASP A 475 12.43 -26.05 -10.95
N ASP A 476 12.02 -24.92 -10.34
CA ASP A 476 10.61 -24.55 -10.16
C ASP A 476 10.00 -23.91 -11.42
N TYR A 477 10.78 -23.74 -12.49
CA TYR A 477 10.36 -23.10 -13.73
C TYR A 477 10.45 -24.04 -14.94
N ILE A 478 9.67 -23.73 -15.96
CA ILE A 478 9.77 -24.26 -17.31
C ILE A 478 10.27 -23.13 -18.21
N SER A 479 11.18 -23.44 -19.13
CA SER A 479 11.71 -22.50 -20.11
C SER A 479 11.64 -23.07 -21.53
N THR A 480 11.51 -22.18 -22.53
CA THR A 480 11.55 -22.53 -23.96
C THR A 480 12.39 -21.56 -24.74
#